data_AF-A0A2N2DHG1-F1
#
_entry.id   AF-A0A2N2DHG1-F1
#
_cell.length_a   1.000
_cell.length_b   1.000
_cell.length_c   1.000
_cell.angle_alpha   90.00
_cell.angle_beta   90.00
_cell.angle_gamma   90.00
#
_symmetry.space_group_name_H-M   'P 1'
#
loop_
_entity.id
_entity.type
_entity.pdbx_description
1 polymer ?
#
loop_
_entity_poly.entity_id
_entity_poly.type
_entity_poly.pdbx_seq_one_letter_code
_entity_poly.pdbx_strand_id
1 'polypeptide(L)'
;MNGFELIRGQTNNLLIEINGYINCLHLTPCPYTRNMLLTLLRQKISFLSFLNNLQYSLGVRQPDILPQQTFTVEQLSKYDGKNGQPAYIAVNGLVYDVTNSAAWAAATHFGLSAGRDLTREFLNCHQEQQQILNSLPVIGRLVQ
;
A
#
# COMPACT_ATOMS: atom_id res chain seq x y z
N MET A 1 -12.86 -19.14 6.41
CA MET A 1 -12.76 -17.66 6.39
C MET A 1 -11.31 -17.32 6.69
N ASN A 2 -10.59 -16.64 5.78
CA ASN A 2 -9.18 -16.32 6.01
C ASN A 2 -9.04 -15.06 6.90
N GLY A 3 -7.86 -14.83 7.48
CA GLY A 3 -7.63 -13.69 8.39
C GLY A 3 -7.88 -12.33 7.75
N PHE A 4 -7.77 -12.24 6.43
CA PHE A 4 -8.04 -11.02 5.67
C PHE A 4 -9.54 -10.69 5.57
N GLU A 5 -10.39 -11.66 5.22
CA GLU A 5 -11.85 -11.48 5.22
C GLU A 5 -12.38 -11.15 6.62
N LEU A 6 -11.73 -11.65 7.66
CA LEU A 6 -12.03 -11.30 9.05
C LEU A 6 -11.70 -9.85 9.37
N ILE A 7 -10.49 -9.39 9.07
CA ILE A 7 -10.07 -7.99 9.30
C ILE A 7 -10.93 -7.03 8.48
N ARG A 8 -11.21 -7.34 7.21
CA ARG A 8 -12.10 -6.54 6.36
C ARG A 8 -13.50 -6.44 6.95
N GLY A 9 -14.08 -7.56 7.37
CA GLY A 9 -15.40 -7.59 8.01
C GLY A 9 -15.43 -6.73 9.29
N GLN A 10 -14.40 -6.82 10.13
CA GLN A 10 -14.27 -6.00 11.33
C GLN A 10 -14.16 -4.51 11.02
N THR A 11 -13.35 -4.13 10.03
CA THR A 11 -13.22 -2.74 9.57
C THR A 11 -14.55 -2.18 9.09
N ASN A 12 -15.29 -2.92 8.27
CA ASN A 12 -16.60 -2.49 7.76
C ASN A 12 -17.60 -2.26 8.89
N ASN A 13 -17.67 -3.18 9.86
CA ASN A 13 -18.54 -3.03 11.02
C ASN A 13 -18.19 -1.79 11.85
N LEU A 14 -16.90 -1.52 12.06
CA LEU A 14 -16.47 -0.32 12.77
C LEU A 14 -16.84 0.97 12.05
N LEU A 15 -16.73 1.01 10.72
CA LEU A 15 -17.14 2.17 9.94
C LEU A 15 -18.64 2.44 10.07
N ILE A 16 -19.47 1.39 10.11
CA ILE A 16 -20.91 1.51 10.37
C ILE A 16 -21.16 2.10 11.76
N GLU A 17 -20.50 1.58 12.79
CA GLU A 17 -20.64 2.08 14.16
C GLU A 17 -20.18 3.53 14.31
N ILE A 18 -19.03 3.90 13.72
CA ILE A 18 -18.49 5.26 13.69
C ILE A 18 -19.52 6.23 13.10
N ASN A 19 -20.08 5.88 11.94
CA ASN A 19 -21.13 6.69 11.30
C ASN A 19 -22.40 6.77 12.17
N GLY A 20 -22.75 5.69 12.85
CA GLY A 20 -23.84 5.69 13.84
C GLY A 20 -23.59 6.70 14.97
N TYR A 21 -22.39 6.71 15.56
CA TYR A 21 -22.04 7.68 16.60
C TYR A 21 -22.05 9.12 16.09
N ILE A 22 -21.56 9.38 14.87
CA ILE A 22 -21.60 10.70 14.23
C ILE A 22 -23.06 11.17 14.08
N ASN A 23 -23.94 10.31 13.56
CA ASN A 23 -25.36 10.62 13.42
C ASN A 23 -26.00 10.93 14.78
N CYS A 24 -25.72 10.14 15.82
CA CYS A 24 -26.19 10.41 17.18
C CYS A 24 -25.69 11.75 17.71
N LEU A 25 -24.44 12.15 17.43
CA LEU A 25 -23.90 13.45 17.84
C LEU A 25 -24.65 14.64 17.22
N HIS A 26 -25.10 14.52 15.97
CA HIS A 26 -25.91 15.56 15.33
C HIS A 26 -27.29 15.71 15.96
N LEU A 27 -27.84 14.62 16.50
CA LEU A 27 -29.21 14.58 17.04
C LEU A 27 -29.27 14.78 18.56
N THR A 28 -28.13 14.80 19.26
CA THR A 28 -28.08 14.84 20.72
C THR A 28 -27.92 16.28 21.25
N PRO A 29 -28.91 16.84 21.97
CA PRO A 29 -28.82 18.17 22.57
C PRO A 29 -28.09 18.18 23.92
N CYS A 30 -28.08 17.06 24.65
CA CYS A 30 -27.45 16.97 25.97
C CYS A 30 -25.91 16.97 25.85
N PRO A 31 -25.19 17.92 26.46
CA PRO A 31 -23.74 18.02 26.36
C PRO A 31 -23.03 16.81 27.00
N TYR A 32 -23.58 16.25 28.08
CA TYR A 32 -23.02 15.06 28.73
C TYR A 32 -23.10 13.83 27.83
N THR A 33 -24.26 13.57 27.23
CA THR A 33 -24.44 12.46 26.27
C THR A 33 -23.58 12.66 25.03
N ARG A 34 -23.47 13.91 24.54
CA ARG A 34 -22.58 14.25 23.42
C ARG A 34 -21.11 13.93 23.73
N ASN A 35 -20.63 14.27 24.93
CA ASN A 35 -19.25 13.97 25.36
C ASN A 35 -19.01 12.45 25.51
N MET A 36 -20.02 11.71 25.97
CA MET A 36 -19.96 10.24 26.01
C MET A 36 -19.86 9.66 24.59
N LEU A 37 -20.70 10.10 23.67
CA LEU A 37 -20.66 9.68 22.26
C LEU A 37 -19.31 10.05 21.59
N LEU A 38 -18.75 11.21 21.88
CA LEU A 38 -17.41 11.60 21.41
C LEU A 38 -16.32 10.68 21.96
N THR A 39 -16.42 10.27 23.22
CA THR A 39 -15.48 9.32 23.83
C THR A 39 -15.55 7.96 23.13
N LEU A 40 -16.75 7.44 22.91
CA LEU A 40 -16.96 6.17 22.20
C LEU A 40 -16.46 6.26 20.74
N LEU A 41 -16.74 7.36 20.06
CA LEU A 41 -16.26 7.61 18.69
C LEU A 41 -14.73 7.59 18.63
N ARG A 42 -14.04 8.25 19.57
CA ARG A 42 -12.57 8.23 19.66
C ARG A 42 -12.02 6.82 19.90
N GLN A 43 -12.67 6.02 20.74
CA GLN A 43 -12.28 4.62 20.96
C GLN A 43 -12.41 3.79 19.68
N LYS A 44 -13.51 3.96 18.92
CA LYS A 44 -13.71 3.25 17.64
C LYS A 44 -12.69 3.67 16.58
N ILE A 45 -12.38 4.96 16.49
CA ILE A 45 -11.33 5.48 15.60
C ILE A 45 -9.95 4.91 15.98
N SER A 46 -9.63 4.85 17.29
CA SER A 46 -8.39 4.24 17.77
C SER A 46 -8.31 2.76 17.39
N PHE A 47 -9.41 2.02 17.51
CA PHE A 47 -9.42 0.61 17.14
C PHE A 47 -9.32 0.40 15.63
N LEU A 48 -9.96 1.26 14.82
CA LEU A 48 -9.78 1.28 13.37
C LEU A 48 -8.30 1.50 12.99
N SER A 49 -7.62 2.44 13.65
CA SER A 49 -6.19 2.68 13.43
C SER A 49 -5.34 1.47 13.81
N PHE A 50 -5.69 0.77 14.90
CA PHE A 50 -5.03 -0.47 15.30
C PHE A 50 -5.21 -1.57 14.24
N LEU A 51 -6.42 -1.79 13.73
CA LEU A 51 -6.67 -2.77 12.67
C LEU A 51 -5.93 -2.44 11.37
N ASN A 52 -5.85 -1.17 11.01
CA ASN A 52 -5.10 -0.71 9.84
C ASN A 52 -3.59 -0.97 10.01
N ASN A 53 -3.03 -0.68 11.18
CA ASN A 53 -1.63 -1.01 11.50
C ASN A 53 -1.37 -2.52 11.52
N LEU A 54 -2.29 -3.30 12.08
CA LEU A 54 -2.21 -4.77 12.10
C LEU A 54 -2.23 -5.35 10.68
N GLN A 55 -3.06 -4.78 9.82
CA GLN A 55 -3.13 -5.13 8.41
C GLN A 55 -1.78 -4.91 7.70
N TYR A 56 -1.08 -3.80 7.97
CA TYR A 56 0.28 -3.58 7.47
C TYR A 56 1.31 -4.55 8.06
N SER A 57 1.27 -4.81 9.37
CA SER A 57 2.25 -5.70 10.03
C SER A 57 2.13 -7.16 9.60
N LEU A 58 0.92 -7.60 9.24
CA LEU A 58 0.67 -8.96 8.77
C LEU A 58 1.00 -9.14 7.28
N GLY A 59 1.50 -8.10 6.59
CA GLY A 59 1.72 -8.11 5.14
C GLY A 59 0.42 -8.29 4.35
N VAL A 60 -0.72 -8.13 5.01
CA VAL A 60 -2.06 -8.30 4.45
C VAL A 60 -2.40 -7.01 3.72
N ARG A 61 -1.90 -6.84 2.50
CA ARG A 61 -2.24 -5.66 1.70
C ARG A 61 -3.75 -5.55 1.53
N GLN A 62 -4.27 -4.35 1.75
CA GLN A 62 -5.55 -3.92 1.22
C GLN A 62 -5.52 -4.23 -0.29
N PRO A 63 -6.51 -4.93 -0.87
CA PRO A 63 -6.68 -4.97 -2.30
C PRO A 63 -7.29 -3.64 -2.72
N ASP A 64 -6.57 -2.55 -2.46
CA ASP A 64 -6.83 -1.28 -3.13
C ASP A 64 -6.04 -1.36 -4.42
N ILE A 65 -6.73 -1.86 -5.46
CA ILE A 65 -6.41 -1.74 -6.88
C ILE A 65 -4.89 -1.65 -7.13
N LEU A 66 -4.17 -2.75 -6.86
CA LEU A 66 -2.91 -2.90 -7.57
C LEU A 66 -3.28 -2.91 -9.05
N PRO A 67 -2.71 -2.03 -9.89
CA PRO A 67 -3.00 -2.01 -11.31
C PRO A 67 -3.03 -3.44 -11.85
N GLN A 68 -4.13 -3.82 -12.50
CA GLN A 68 -4.32 -5.16 -13.07
C GLN A 68 -3.27 -5.52 -14.12
N GLN A 69 -2.41 -4.56 -14.48
CA GLN A 69 -1.30 -4.75 -15.40
C GLN A 69 -0.35 -5.82 -14.87
N THR A 70 -0.32 -6.94 -15.59
CA THR A 70 0.72 -7.95 -15.44
C THR A 70 1.81 -7.68 -16.47
N PHE A 71 3.05 -7.97 -16.07
CA PHE A 71 4.22 -7.88 -16.92
C PHE A 71 4.90 -9.24 -16.95
N THR A 72 5.19 -9.77 -18.12
CA THR A 72 6.21 -10.81 -18.25
C THR A 72 7.60 -10.18 -18.15
N VAL A 73 8.64 -11.01 -18.02
CA VAL A 73 10.03 -10.53 -18.04
C VAL A 73 10.36 -9.80 -19.35
N GLU A 74 9.84 -10.29 -20.47
CA GLU A 74 10.04 -9.71 -21.81
C GLU A 74 9.25 -8.41 -21.99
N GLN A 75 8.12 -8.27 -21.31
CA GLN A 75 7.38 -7.00 -21.31
C GLN A 75 8.08 -5.98 -20.43
N LEU A 76 8.54 -6.39 -19.24
CA LEU A 76 9.26 -5.52 -18.32
C LEU A 76 10.54 -4.97 -18.96
N SER A 77 11.28 -5.77 -19.73
CA SER A 77 12.54 -5.36 -20.37
C SER A 77 12.40 -4.22 -21.38
N LYS A 78 11.19 -3.92 -21.86
CA LYS A 78 10.92 -2.79 -22.75
C LYS A 78 10.86 -1.44 -22.03
N TYR A 79 10.79 -1.46 -20.70
CA TYR A 79 10.69 -0.30 -19.84
C TYR A 79 12.03 -0.03 -19.14
N ASP A 80 13.07 0.16 -19.96
CA ASP A 80 14.46 0.35 -19.52
C ASP A 80 14.85 1.84 -19.40
N GLY A 81 13.89 2.76 -19.57
CA GLY A 81 14.14 4.20 -19.52
C GLY A 81 14.83 4.79 -20.74
N LYS A 82 15.02 4.02 -21.82
CA LYS A 82 15.69 4.48 -23.05
C LYS A 82 14.69 4.77 -24.17
N ASN A 83 15.11 5.54 -25.16
CA ASN A 83 14.32 5.87 -26.35
C ASN A 83 12.93 6.48 -26.01
N GLY A 84 12.85 7.22 -24.91
CA GLY A 84 11.59 7.82 -24.43
C GLY A 84 10.65 6.86 -23.70
N GLN A 85 11.05 5.60 -23.49
CA GLN A 85 10.28 4.66 -22.67
C GLN A 85 10.44 4.99 -21.18
N PRO A 86 9.42 4.70 -20.36
CA PRO A 86 9.56 4.79 -18.92
C PRO A 86 10.54 3.74 -18.37
N ALA A 87 11.00 3.95 -17.14
CA ALA A 87 11.93 3.07 -16.43
C ALA A 87 11.20 2.34 -15.31
N TYR A 88 11.06 1.02 -15.43
CA TYR A 88 10.36 0.17 -14.45
C TYR A 88 11.30 -0.88 -13.85
N ILE A 89 11.06 -1.29 -12.61
CA ILE A 89 11.78 -2.39 -11.96
C ILE A 89 10.78 -3.33 -11.29
N ALA A 90 11.14 -4.61 -11.16
CA ALA A 90 10.40 -5.53 -10.32
C ALA A 90 11.17 -5.87 -9.04
N VAL A 91 10.46 -5.86 -7.91
CA VAL A 91 10.98 -6.34 -6.61
C VAL A 91 9.87 -7.10 -5.89
N ASN A 92 10.15 -8.34 -5.48
CA ASN A 92 9.20 -9.23 -4.80
C ASN A 92 7.87 -9.40 -5.57
N GLY A 93 7.96 -9.52 -6.90
CA GLY A 93 6.81 -9.73 -7.79
C GLY A 93 5.93 -8.49 -8.03
N LEU A 94 6.30 -7.32 -7.51
CA LEU A 94 5.65 -6.05 -7.82
C LEU A 94 6.51 -5.23 -8.78
N VAL A 95 5.86 -4.57 -9.74
CA VAL A 95 6.50 -3.65 -10.69
C VAL A 95 6.31 -2.22 -10.21
N TYR A 96 7.42 -1.49 -10.08
CA TYR A 96 7.48 -0.11 -9.61
C TYR A 96 7.93 0.80 -10.75
N ASP A 97 7.32 1.98 -10.83
CA ASP A 97 7.77 3.05 -11.71
C ASP A 97 8.89 3.85 -11.03
N VAL A 98 10.07 3.87 -11.65
CA VAL A 98 11.24 4.62 -11.19
C VAL A 98 11.60 5.78 -12.12
N THR A 99 10.78 6.07 -13.13
CA THR A 99 11.07 7.07 -14.18
C THR A 99 11.41 8.45 -13.63
N ASN A 100 10.70 8.87 -12.58
CA ASN A 100 10.89 10.18 -11.95
C ASN A 100 11.69 10.11 -10.63
N SER A 101 12.32 8.97 -10.34
CA SER A 101 13.11 8.81 -9.12
C SER A 101 14.53 9.34 -9.33
N ALA A 102 14.92 10.32 -8.50
CA ALA A 102 16.28 10.86 -8.54
C ALA A 102 17.36 9.80 -8.27
N ALA A 103 17.05 8.77 -7.49
CA ALA A 103 17.95 7.64 -7.23
C ALA A 103 18.16 6.74 -8.47
N TRP A 104 17.28 6.84 -9.46
CA TRP A 104 17.28 6.09 -10.72
C TRP A 104 17.60 6.98 -11.91
N ALA A 105 18.42 8.02 -11.71
CA ALA A 105 18.87 8.89 -12.80
C ALA A 105 19.45 8.08 -13.97
N ALA A 106 19.12 8.48 -15.19
CA ALA A 106 19.44 7.75 -16.42
C ALA A 106 18.95 6.28 -16.44
N ALA A 107 17.89 5.98 -15.69
CA ALA A 107 17.31 4.64 -15.53
C ALA A 107 18.30 3.59 -14.98
N THR A 108 19.25 4.06 -14.15
CA THR A 108 20.26 3.21 -13.52
C THR A 108 20.39 3.49 -12.03
N HIS A 109 20.82 2.47 -11.28
CA HIS A 109 21.08 2.59 -9.85
C HIS A 109 22.24 1.66 -9.47
N PHE A 110 23.41 2.22 -9.11
CA PHE A 110 24.62 1.47 -8.74
C PHE A 110 24.98 0.31 -9.70
N GLY A 111 24.98 0.57 -11.01
CA GLY A 111 25.32 -0.44 -12.03
C GLY A 111 24.17 -1.37 -12.39
N LEU A 112 23.01 -1.24 -11.75
CA LEU A 112 21.76 -1.87 -12.16
C LEU A 112 21.05 -1.00 -13.20
N SER A 113 20.28 -1.64 -14.07
CA SER A 113 19.46 -0.96 -15.08
C SER A 113 17.99 -1.33 -14.89
N ALA A 114 17.11 -0.40 -15.24
CA ALA A 114 15.68 -0.63 -15.32
C ALA A 114 15.32 -1.72 -16.35
N GLY A 115 14.06 -2.14 -16.35
CA GLY A 115 13.50 -3.21 -17.17
C GLY A 115 13.77 -4.62 -16.65
N ARG A 116 14.07 -4.78 -15.35
CA ARG A 116 14.49 -6.07 -14.77
C ARG A 116 13.83 -6.37 -13.44
N ASP A 117 13.75 -7.67 -13.13
CA ASP A 117 13.56 -8.13 -11.77
C ASP A 117 14.87 -7.99 -11.00
N LEU A 118 14.85 -7.13 -9.99
CA LEU A 118 15.98 -6.77 -9.14
C LEU A 118 15.74 -7.22 -7.70
N THR A 119 14.86 -8.22 -7.49
CA THR A 119 14.54 -8.74 -6.16
C THR A 119 15.80 -9.17 -5.41
N ARG A 120 16.72 -9.89 -6.06
CA ARG A 120 17.94 -10.40 -5.42
C ARG A 120 18.89 -9.28 -5.04
N GLU A 121 19.09 -8.34 -5.95
CA GLU A 121 19.96 -7.18 -5.81
C GLU A 121 19.43 -6.25 -4.71
N PHE A 122 18.12 -6.03 -4.67
CA PHE A 122 17.46 -5.28 -3.60
C PHE A 122 17.65 -5.96 -2.25
N LEU A 123 17.40 -7.27 -2.14
CA LEU A 123 17.55 -7.99 -0.86
C LEU A 123 18.99 -8.00 -0.35
N ASN A 124 19.98 -8.02 -1.26
CA ASN A 124 21.39 -7.99 -0.89
C ASN A 124 21.85 -6.62 -0.36
N CYS A 125 21.29 -5.51 -0.87
CA CYS A 125 21.69 -4.15 -0.48
C CYS A 125 20.77 -3.50 0.56
N HIS A 126 19.50 -3.88 0.58
CA HIS A 126 18.42 -3.26 1.36
C HIS A 126 17.68 -4.31 2.20
N GLN A 127 18.43 -5.21 2.82
CA GLN A 127 17.88 -6.24 3.71
C GLN A 127 16.95 -5.60 4.75
N GLU A 128 15.72 -6.11 4.84
CA GLU A 128 14.65 -5.63 5.75
C GLU A 128 14.20 -4.17 5.55
N GLN A 129 14.69 -3.47 4.50
CA GLN A 129 14.37 -2.07 4.26
C GLN A 129 13.26 -1.88 3.20
N GLN A 130 12.17 -2.63 3.33
CA GLN A 130 11.05 -2.59 2.35
C GLN A 130 10.43 -1.20 2.22
N GLN A 131 10.49 -0.38 3.27
CA GLN A 131 9.96 0.99 3.26
C GLN A 131 10.57 1.91 2.19
N ILE A 132 11.76 1.59 1.65
CA ILE A 132 12.37 2.35 0.54
C ILE A 132 11.43 2.36 -0.68
N LEU A 133 10.75 1.23 -0.93
CA LEU A 133 9.84 1.06 -2.06
C LEU A 133 8.50 1.80 -1.85
N ASN A 134 8.16 2.21 -0.63
CA ASN A 134 6.89 2.87 -0.33
C ASN A 134 6.76 4.26 -1.00
N SER A 135 7.88 4.85 -1.40
CA SER A 135 7.91 6.13 -2.12
C SER A 135 7.71 5.98 -3.63
N LEU A 136 7.75 4.75 -4.16
CA LEU A 136 7.65 4.47 -5.59
C LEU A 136 6.22 4.05 -5.97
N PRO A 137 5.67 4.56 -7.09
CA PRO A 137 4.39 4.10 -7.60
C PRO A 137 4.43 2.61 -7.98
N VAL A 138 3.48 1.83 -7.48
CA VAL A 138 3.30 0.43 -7.92
C VAL A 138 2.38 0.43 -9.14
N ILE A 139 2.88 -0.10 -10.26
CA ILE A 139 2.21 -0.07 -11.56
C ILE A 139 1.82 -1.44 -12.11
N GLY A 140 2.14 -2.51 -11.38
CA GLY A 140 1.64 -3.84 -11.71
C GLY A 140 2.34 -4.97 -10.98
N ARG A 141 2.22 -6.17 -11.56
CA ARG A 141 2.85 -7.40 -11.04
C ARG A 141 3.70 -8.08 -12.10
N LEU A 142 4.84 -8.61 -11.69
CA LEU A 142 5.64 -9.48 -12.53
C LEU A 142 5.03 -10.89 -12.49
N VAL A 143 4.69 -11.42 -13.65
CA VAL A 143 4.26 -12.80 -13.84
C VAL A 143 5.36 -13.55 -14.60
N GLN A 144 5.64 -14.78 -14.17
CA GLN A 144 6.56 -15.68 -14.86
C GLN A 144 5.81 -16.47 -15.93
#